data_AF-A0A2V9J420-F1
#
_entry.id   AF-A0A2V9J420-F1
#
_cell.length_a   1.000
_cell.length_b   1.000
_cell.length_c   1.000
_cell.angle_alpha   90.00
_cell.angle_beta   90.00
_cell.angle_gamma   90.00
#
_symmetry.space_group_name_H-M   'P 1'
#
loop_
_entity.id
_entity.type
_entity.pdbx_description
1 polymer ?
#
loop_
_entity_poly.entity_id
_entity_poly.type
_entity_poly.pdbx_seq_one_letter_code
_entity_poly.pdbx_strand_id
1 'polypeptide(L)'
;MTSITIRLAEEKDSPGIAVFLKRHGWYRIDPRGDKAGIQTDFCPPGERLASALARQGEMDVSGRFADALPGVVSALQKCTTADEVARNLPDYVMESRGHASGGGDWGR
;
A
#
# COMPACT_ATOMS: atom_id res chain seq x y z
N MET A 1 -15.85 24.87 7.49
CA MET A 1 -16.17 23.63 6.77
C MET A 1 -15.01 23.32 5.84
N THR A 2 -14.21 22.30 6.16
CA THR A 2 -13.09 21.88 5.29
C THR A 2 -13.65 20.92 4.25
N SER A 3 -13.88 21.40 3.03
CA SER A 3 -14.30 20.53 1.93
C SER A 3 -13.14 19.57 1.59
N ILE A 4 -13.33 18.28 1.85
CA ILE A 4 -12.45 17.22 1.36
C ILE A 4 -12.91 16.88 -0.05
N THR A 5 -12.10 17.23 -1.05
CA THR A 5 -12.35 16.79 -2.43
C THR A 5 -11.75 15.39 -2.60
N ILE A 6 -12.61 14.37 -2.56
CA ILE A 6 -12.22 13.00 -2.93
C ILE A 6 -12.15 12.95 -4.45
N ARG A 7 -10.93 12.90 -5.00
CA ARG A 7 -10.73 12.43 -6.38
C ARG A 7 -10.51 10.92 -6.26
N LEU A 8 -11.49 10.13 -6.69
CA LEU A 8 -11.21 8.75 -7.04
C LEU A 8 -10.18 8.83 -8.17
N ALA A 9 -9.01 8.24 -7.94
CA ALA A 9 -8.13 7.98 -9.07
C ALA A 9 -8.85 6.92 -9.90
N GLU A 10 -9.42 7.31 -11.05
CA GLU A 10 -9.76 6.37 -12.13
C GLU A 10 -8.45 5.84 -12.72
N GLU A 11 -7.65 5.17 -11.90
CA GLU A 11 -6.57 4.33 -12.37
C GLU A 11 -7.18 2.93 -12.41
N LYS A 12 -7.54 2.50 -13.63
CA LYS A 12 -8.45 1.41 -13.95
C LYS A 12 -8.07 0.04 -13.35
N ASP A 13 -6.89 -0.06 -12.74
CA ASP A 13 -6.28 -1.29 -12.26
C ASP A 13 -5.70 -1.19 -10.83
N SER A 14 -5.96 -0.12 -10.05
CA SER A 14 -5.42 -0.01 -8.69
C SER A 14 -6.21 -0.89 -7.69
N PRO A 15 -5.61 -1.94 -7.09
CA PRO A 15 -6.32 -2.90 -6.23
C PRO A 15 -6.70 -2.37 -4.84
N GLY A 16 -6.31 -1.13 -4.51
CA GLY A 16 -6.61 -0.47 -3.23
C GLY A 16 -7.33 0.88 -3.42
N ILE A 17 -8.22 1.22 -2.47
CA ILE A 17 -8.87 2.53 -2.44
C ILE A 17 -7.94 3.52 -1.74
N ALA A 18 -7.53 4.55 -2.46
CA ALA A 18 -6.79 5.68 -1.92
C ALA A 18 -7.30 6.98 -2.52
N VAL A 19 -7.14 8.07 -1.77
CA VAL A 19 -7.53 9.41 -2.19
C VAL A 19 -6.36 10.37 -2.06
N PHE A 20 -6.24 11.31 -2.99
CA PHE A 20 -5.21 12.34 -2.91
C PHE A 20 -5.74 13.56 -2.12
N LEU A 21 -5.15 13.80 -0.95
CA LEU A 21 -5.45 14.93 -0.08
C LEU A 21 -4.41 16.03 -0.29
N LYS A 22 -4.82 17.20 -0.78
CA LYS A 22 -3.92 18.31 -1.13
C LYS A 22 -2.86 18.64 -0.07
N ARG A 23 -3.19 18.48 1.23
CA ARG A 23 -2.29 18.78 2.36
C ARG A 23 -1.53 17.58 2.91
N HIS A 24 -1.93 16.35 2.57
CA HIS A 24 -1.44 15.13 3.20
C HIS A 24 -0.94 14.08 2.20
N GLY A 25 -1.04 14.33 0.89
CA GLY A 25 -0.68 13.38 -0.15
C GLY A 25 -1.71 12.25 -0.31
N TRP A 26 -1.26 11.09 -0.78
CA TRP A 26 -2.10 9.90 -0.92
C TRP A 26 -2.45 9.32 0.46
N TYR A 27 -3.73 9.04 0.68
CA TYR A 27 -4.26 8.46 1.92
C TYR A 27 -5.02 7.18 1.60
N ARG A 28 -4.66 6.05 2.22
CA ARG A 28 -5.35 4.76 2.00
C ARG A 28 -6.66 4.74 2.79
N ILE A 29 -7.70 4.16 2.18
CA ILE A 29 -9.01 4.00 2.79
C ILE A 29 -9.36 2.52 2.75
N ASP A 30 -9.89 2.00 3.86
CA ASP A 30 -10.42 0.65 3.91
C ASP A 30 -11.91 0.64 3.50
N PRO A 31 -12.30 0.13 2.32
CA PRO A 31 -13.70 0.08 1.89
C PRO A 31 -14.59 -0.78 2.78
N ARG A 32 -14.01 -1.66 3.61
CA ARG A 32 -14.78 -2.60 4.41
C ARG A 32 -15.57 -1.90 5.52
N GLY A 33 -15.16 -0.68 5.87
CA GLY A 33 -15.78 0.13 6.91
C GLY A 33 -15.60 -0.45 8.31
N ASP A 34 -16.15 0.28 9.27
CA ASP A 34 -16.06 -0.04 10.69
C ASP A 34 -16.79 -1.34 11.02
N LYS A 35 -16.21 -2.10 11.95
CA LYS A 35 -16.80 -3.31 12.54
C LYS A 35 -16.54 -3.31 14.04
N ALA A 36 -17.23 -4.18 14.78
CA ALA A 36 -16.96 -4.33 16.21
C ALA A 36 -15.47 -4.64 16.45
N GLY A 37 -14.77 -3.75 17.16
CA GLY A 37 -13.33 -3.85 17.43
C GLY A 37 -12.42 -3.38 16.30
N ILE A 38 -12.96 -2.81 15.22
CA ILE A 38 -12.21 -2.32 14.06
C ILE A 38 -12.66 -0.90 13.73
N GLN A 39 -11.73 0.05 13.76
CA GLN A 39 -11.97 1.44 13.40
C GLN A 39 -11.25 1.77 12.09
N THR A 40 -12.00 2.28 11.12
CA THR A 40 -11.56 2.65 9.76
C THR A 40 -12.02 4.05 9.35
N ASP A 41 -12.50 4.84 10.33
CA ASP A 41 -12.88 6.25 10.15
C ASP A 41 -11.85 7.04 9.33
N PHE A 42 -12.34 7.85 8.40
CA PHE A 42 -11.51 8.76 7.61
C PHE A 42 -11.00 9.93 8.48
N CYS A 43 -9.77 9.81 9.02
CA CYS A 43 -9.22 10.70 10.04
C CYS A 43 -7.82 11.27 9.68
N PRO A 44 -7.63 11.93 8.53
CA PRO A 44 -6.31 12.43 8.13
C PRO A 44 -5.72 13.44 9.15
N PRO A 45 -4.40 13.41 9.40
CA PRO A 45 -3.40 12.56 8.73
C PRO A 45 -3.30 11.13 9.30
N GLY A 46 -4.03 10.81 10.36
CA GLY A 46 -3.98 9.51 11.02
C GLY A 46 -4.68 8.42 10.22
N GLU A 47 -3.88 7.56 9.58
CA GLU A 47 -4.40 6.40 8.86
C GLU A 47 -5.03 5.38 9.83
N ARG A 48 -6.22 4.86 9.48
CA ARG A 48 -6.94 3.83 10.22
C ARG A 48 -7.41 2.74 9.25
N LEU A 49 -6.67 1.64 9.20
CA LEU A 49 -6.98 0.47 8.38
C LEU A 49 -7.41 -0.70 9.25
N ALA A 50 -8.31 -1.55 8.76
CA ALA A 50 -8.73 -2.71 9.51
C ALA A 50 -7.64 -3.80 9.61
N SER A 51 -6.61 -3.72 8.76
CA SER A 51 -5.46 -4.62 8.78
C SER A 51 -4.26 -3.91 9.41
N ALA A 52 -3.88 -4.33 10.62
CA ALA A 52 -2.61 -3.91 11.22
C ALA A 52 -1.49 -4.84 10.75
N LEU A 53 -0.29 -4.28 10.54
CA LEU A 53 0.94 -5.07 10.40
C LEU A 53 1.30 -5.61 11.79
N ALA A 54 0.83 -6.80 12.10
CA ALA A 54 0.90 -7.37 13.44
C ALA A 54 1.84 -8.59 13.50
N ARG A 55 2.25 -9.11 12.34
CA ARG A 55 3.00 -10.36 12.25
C ARG A 55 4.42 -10.14 11.74
N GLN A 56 5.35 -10.97 12.22
CA GLN A 56 6.72 -10.94 11.74
C GLN A 56 6.76 -11.28 10.24
N GLY A 57 7.47 -10.45 9.47
CA GLY A 57 7.54 -10.54 8.01
C GLY A 57 6.49 -9.71 7.28
N GLU A 58 5.53 -9.09 7.98
CA GLU A 58 4.65 -8.09 7.39
C GLU A 58 5.34 -6.72 7.38
N MET A 59 5.19 -5.99 6.29
CA MET A 59 5.78 -4.66 6.13
C MET A 59 4.92 -3.83 5.17
N ASP A 60 4.84 -2.53 5.44
CA ASP A 60 4.34 -1.57 4.47
C ASP A 60 5.42 -1.33 3.42
N VAL A 61 5.09 -1.64 2.17
CA VAL A 61 5.95 -1.39 1.03
C VAL A 61 5.73 0.03 0.51
N SER A 62 6.81 0.80 0.40
CA SER A 62 6.74 2.16 -0.17
C SER A 62 6.50 2.09 -1.68
N GLY A 63 5.48 2.81 -2.15
CA GLY A 63 5.15 2.91 -3.58
C GLY A 63 3.68 2.64 -3.87
N ARG A 64 3.29 2.78 -5.15
CA ARG A 64 1.97 2.36 -5.66
C ARG A 64 2.23 1.33 -6.76
N PHE A 65 1.64 0.16 -6.61
CA PHE A 65 1.77 -0.93 -7.58
C PHE A 65 0.41 -1.12 -8.24
N ALA A 66 0.25 -0.52 -9.41
CA ALA A 66 -0.96 -0.72 -10.22
C ALA A 66 -0.99 -2.15 -10.79
N ASP A 67 0.18 -2.68 -11.13
CA ASP A 67 0.33 -4.03 -11.66
C ASP A 67 0.91 -4.99 -10.62
N ALA A 68 0.63 -6.29 -10.80
CA ALA A 68 1.27 -7.34 -10.03
C ALA A 68 2.79 -7.38 -10.30
N LEU A 69 3.59 -7.59 -9.25
CA LEU A 69 5.03 -7.68 -9.37
C LEU A 69 5.44 -8.87 -10.27
N PRO A 70 6.20 -8.66 -11.36
CA PRO A 70 6.53 -9.72 -12.32
C PRO A 70 7.20 -10.95 -11.69
N GLY A 71 8.06 -10.75 -10.67
CA GLY A 71 8.71 -11.84 -9.95
C GLY A 71 7.71 -12.71 -9.17
N VAL A 72 6.72 -12.09 -8.53
CA VAL A 72 5.64 -12.80 -7.83
C VAL A 72 4.80 -13.58 -8.84
N VAL A 73 4.38 -12.93 -9.94
CA VAL A 73 3.61 -13.57 -11.02
C VAL A 73 4.36 -14.78 -11.57
N SER A 74 5.66 -14.63 -11.86
CA SER A 74 6.48 -15.73 -12.38
C SER A 74 6.58 -16.89 -11.39
N ALA A 75 6.71 -16.64 -10.09
CA ALA A 75 6.77 -17.71 -9.10
C ALA A 75 5.44 -18.48 -9.03
N LEU A 76 4.33 -17.75 -8.99
CA LEU A 76 2.98 -18.33 -8.96
C LEU A 76 2.65 -19.16 -10.22
N GLN A 77 3.18 -18.76 -11.39
CA GLN A 77 2.97 -19.50 -12.65
C GLN A 77 3.85 -20.74 -12.79
N LYS A 78 5.03 -20.76 -12.17
CA LYS A 78 6.00 -21.87 -12.30
C LYS A 78 5.84 -22.95 -11.23
N CYS A 79 5.41 -22.57 -10.03
CA CYS A 79 5.24 -23.48 -8.92
C CYS A 79 3.86 -24.15 -8.95
N THR A 80 3.82 -25.42 -8.58
CA THR A 80 2.58 -26.23 -8.59
C THR A 80 2.00 -26.44 -7.19
N THR A 81 2.82 -26.25 -6.16
CA THR A 81 2.42 -26.44 -4.75
C THR A 81 2.70 -25.19 -3.93
N ALA A 82 1.97 -25.05 -2.82
CA ALA A 82 2.18 -23.96 -1.87
C ALA A 82 3.61 -23.98 -1.28
N ASP A 83 4.15 -25.16 -0.98
CA ASP A 83 5.53 -25.32 -0.50
C ASP A 83 6.59 -24.91 -1.52
N GLU A 84 6.33 -25.12 -2.81
CA GLU A 84 7.20 -24.61 -3.87
C GLU A 84 7.14 -23.08 -3.95
N VAL A 85 5.95 -22.49 -3.90
CA VAL A 85 5.81 -21.02 -3.87
C VAL A 85 6.53 -20.43 -2.67
N ALA A 86 6.32 -20.98 -1.47
CA ALA A 86 6.93 -20.48 -0.24
C ALA A 86 8.47 -20.47 -0.28
N ARG A 87 9.08 -21.40 -1.04
CA ARG A 87 10.54 -21.48 -1.23
C ARG A 87 11.08 -20.63 -2.37
N ASN A 88 10.24 -20.22 -3.32
CA ASN A 88 10.65 -19.54 -4.55
C ASN A 88 10.08 -18.13 -4.70
N LEU A 89 9.26 -17.67 -3.76
CA LEU A 89 8.73 -16.31 -3.78
C LEU A 89 9.89 -15.32 -3.58
N PRO A 90 10.03 -14.29 -4.43
CA PRO A 90 11.09 -13.30 -4.26
C PRO A 90 10.83 -12.44 -3.02
N ASP A 91 11.88 -12.18 -2.25
CA ASP A 91 11.84 -11.19 -1.19
C ASP A 91 11.74 -9.77 -1.76
N TYR A 92 11.07 -8.88 -1.01
CA TYR A 92 11.05 -7.47 -1.33
C TYR A 92 12.40 -6.84 -0.98
N VAL A 93 13.17 -6.43 -1.99
CA VAL A 93 14.43 -5.72 -1.79
C VAL A 93 14.12 -4.26 -1.53
N MET A 94 14.46 -3.78 -0.32
CA MET A 94 14.46 -2.35 -0.02
C MET A 94 15.52 -1.69 -0.92
N GLU A 95 15.10 -0.89 -1.89
CA GLU A 95 16.04 -0.03 -2.61
C GLU A 95 16.69 0.89 -1.58
N SER A 96 18.00 0.72 -1.35
CA SER A 96 18.77 1.69 -0.60
C SER A 96 18.74 2.98 -1.42
N ARG A 97 17.95 3.97 -0.99
CA ARG A 97 18.05 5.30 -1.55
C ARG A 97 19.47 5.79 -1.28
N GLY A 98 20.34 5.72 -2.29
CA GLY A 98 21.53 6.54 -2.34
C GLY A 98 21.08 7.98 -2.13
N HIS A 99 21.71 8.67 -1.18
CA HIS A 99 21.52 10.10 -0.97
C HIS A 99 21.87 10.85 -2.27
N ALA A 100 20.88 11.06 -3.14
CA ALA A 100 20.93 12.11 -4.13
C ALA A 100 20.46 13.39 -3.44
N SER A 101 21.41 14.23 -3.06
CA SER A 101 21.17 15.64 -2.74
C SER A 101 20.52 16.31 -3.96
N GLY A 102 19.20 16.29 -4.00
CA GLY A 102 18.41 16.82 -5.10
C GLY A 102 16.96 16.97 -4.69
N GLY A 103 16.68 18.05 -3.95
CA GLY A 103 15.38 18.63 -3.60
C GLY A 103 14.13 17.80 -3.93
N GLY A 104 13.77 16.89 -3.02
CA GLY A 104 12.43 16.34 -2.92
C GLY A 104 11.96 16.54 -1.48
N ASP A 105 11.27 17.64 -1.25
CA ASP A 105 10.59 17.95 0.00
C ASP A 105 9.47 16.93 0.24
N TRP A 106 9.69 16.01 1.19
CA TRP A 106 8.72 15.00 1.61
C TRP A 106 8.40 15.22 3.09
N GLY A 107 7.70 16.33 3.35
CA GLY A 107 7.30 16.82 4.66
C GLY A 107 6.60 15.77 5.53
N ARG A 108 7.08 15.71 6.77
CA ARG A 108 6.59 14.97 7.93
C ARG A 108 5.37 15.63 8.55
#